data_AF-A0A258KTX7-F1
#
_entry.id   AF-A0A258KTX7-F1
#
_cell.length_a   1.000
_cell.length_b   1.000
_cell.length_c   1.000
_cell.angle_alpha   90.00
_cell.angle_beta   90.00
_cell.angle_gamma   90.00
#
_symmetry.space_group_name_H-M   'P 1'
#
loop_
_entity.id
_entity.type
_entity.pdbx_description
1 polymer ?
#
loop_
_entity_poly.entity_id
_entity_poly.type
_entity_poly.pdbx_seq_one_letter_code
_entity_poly.pdbx_strand_id
1 'polypeptide(L)' 'MSGQGETVAYADVLADIHRRDARDGGRESAPMTQAPDAVLLDTSEMTIDQAFDAARRIVETARARSGNLPG' A
#
# COMPACT_ATOMS: atom_id res chain seq x y z
N MET A 1 16.05 12.93 7.00
CA MET A 1 16.11 11.49 6.65
C MET A 1 17.25 11.30 5.68
N SER A 2 18.31 10.64 6.12
CA SER A 2 19.48 10.30 5.31
C SER A 2 19.28 8.91 4.71
N GLY A 3 18.98 8.86 3.42
CA GLY A 3 19.10 7.69 2.57
C GLY A 3 19.58 8.19 1.22
N GLN A 4 20.90 8.12 1.00
CA GLN A 4 21.64 8.63 -0.17
C GLN A 4 21.64 10.17 -0.28
N GLY A 5 22.83 10.78 -0.16
CA GLY A 5 23.03 12.22 -0.02
C GLY A 5 22.81 13.03 -1.31
N GLU A 6 21.63 12.93 -1.91
CA GLU A 6 21.23 13.74 -3.06
C GLU A 6 20.12 14.70 -2.63
N THR A 7 20.31 16.00 -2.89
CA THR A 7 19.29 17.02 -2.62
C THR A 7 18.20 16.90 -3.67
N VAL A 8 17.27 15.96 -3.50
CA VAL A 8 16.14 15.78 -4.41
C VAL A 8 15.05 16.78 -4.05
N ALA A 9 14.62 17.59 -5.02
CA ALA A 9 13.52 18.51 -4.80
C ALA A 9 12.21 17.73 -4.67
N TYR A 10 11.32 18.20 -3.78
CA TYR A 10 9.99 17.61 -3.59
C TYR A 10 9.22 17.44 -4.91
N ALA A 11 9.31 18.44 -5.80
CA ALA A 11 8.67 18.41 -7.11
C ALA A 11 9.18 17.26 -7.99
N ASP A 12 10.48 16.94 -7.92
CA ASP A 12 11.08 15.86 -8.70
C ASP A 12 10.62 14.49 -8.18
N VAL A 13 10.55 14.33 -6.86
CA VAL A 13 10.01 13.10 -6.23
C VAL A 13 8.54 12.91 -6.62
N LEU A 14 7.73 13.96 -6.51
CA LEU A 14 6.31 13.90 -6.86
C LEU A 14 6.09 13.56 -8.33
N ALA A 15 6.87 14.18 -9.23
CA ALA A 15 6.81 13.89 -10.66
C ALA A 15 7.22 12.44 -10.98
N ASP A 16 8.21 11.89 -10.26
CA ASP A 16 8.61 10.50 -10.44
C ASP A 16 7.55 9.51 -9.91
N ILE A 17 6.91 9.81 -8.77
CA ILE A 17 5.79 9.02 -8.24
C ILE A 17 4.65 8.96 -9.27
N HIS A 18 4.19 10.11 -9.78
CA HIS A 18 3.12 10.15 -10.78
C HIS A 18 3.47 9.39 -12.06
N ARG A 19 4.74 9.45 -12.50
CA ARG A 19 5.21 8.72 -13.68
C ARG A 19 5.21 7.21 -13.46
N ARG A 20 5.52 6.75 -12.25
CA ARG A 20 5.43 5.33 -11.87
C ARG A 20 3.97 4.88 -11.81
N ASP A 21 3.11 5.64 -11.16
CA ASP A 21 1.69 5.33 -11.03
C ASP A 21 1.00 5.22 -12.40
N ALA A 22 1.27 6.16 -13.31
CA ALA A 22 0.71 6.11 -14.67
C ALA A 22 1.17 4.87 -15.47
N ARG A 23 2.44 4.48 -15.29
CA ARG A 23 3.01 3.30 -15.93
C ARG A 23 2.41 2.02 -15.37
N ASP A 24 2.27 1.93 -14.06
CA ASP A 24 1.74 0.74 -13.39
C ASP A 24 0.22 0.62 -13.57
N GLY A 25 -0.50 1.73 -13.70
CA GLY A 25 -1.94 1.74 -14.01
C GLY A 25 -2.27 1.34 -15.46
N GLY A 26 -1.37 1.60 -16.41
CA GLY A 26 -1.57 1.31 -17.83
C GLY A 26 -1.09 -0.06 -18.29
N ARG A 27 -0.55 -0.91 -17.39
CA ARG A 27 0.01 -2.21 -17.80
C ARG A 27 -1.08 -3.22 -18.15
N GLU A 28 -0.96 -3.84 -19.33
CA GLU A 28 -1.87 -4.88 -19.84
C GLU A 28 -1.78 -6.17 -19.00
N SER A 29 -0.59 -6.47 -18.47
CA SER A 29 -0.34 -7.62 -17.59
C SER A 29 -0.41 -7.22 -16.11
N ALA A 30 -1.30 -7.86 -15.34
CA ALA A 30 -1.53 -7.62 -13.91
C ALA A 30 -2.02 -6.19 -13.57
N PRO A 31 -3.15 -5.72 -14.12
CA PRO A 31 -3.63 -4.34 -13.91
C PRO A 31 -3.71 -3.96 -12.42
N MET A 32 -3.40 -2.70 -12.08
CA MET A 32 -3.55 -2.17 -10.72
C MET A 32 -5.02 -1.95 -10.37
N THR A 33 -5.77 -3.03 -10.25
CA THR A 33 -7.18 -3.01 -9.86
C THR A 33 -7.35 -3.76 -8.55
N GLN A 34 -8.13 -3.18 -7.64
CA GLN A 34 -8.49 -3.85 -6.39
C GLN A 34 -9.30 -5.12 -6.69
N ALA A 35 -8.91 -6.25 -6.09
CA ALA A 35 -9.67 -7.50 -6.22
C ALA A 35 -11.05 -7.36 -5.56
N PRO A 36 -12.08 -8.12 -6.00
CA PRO A 36 -13.42 -8.02 -5.44
C PRO A 36 -13.51 -8.29 -3.93
N ASP A 37 -12.60 -9.09 -3.39
CA ASP A 37 -12.50 -9.47 -1.98
C ASP A 37 -11.40 -8.70 -1.22
N ALA A 38 -10.67 -7.83 -1.89
CA ALA A 38 -9.61 -7.05 -1.25
C ALA A 38 -10.20 -5.95 -0.37
N VAL A 39 -9.60 -5.78 0.81
CA VAL A 39 -9.93 -4.69 1.74
C VAL A 39 -9.06 -3.48 1.42
N LEU A 40 -9.68 -2.31 1.22
CA LEU A 40 -8.97 -1.05 1.05
C LEU A 40 -8.44 -0.56 2.40
N LEU A 41 -7.12 -0.42 2.51
CA LEU A 41 -6.46 0.21 3.66
C LEU A 41 -5.83 1.53 3.21
N ASP A 42 -6.51 2.63 3.49
CA ASP A 42 -5.99 3.98 3.24
C ASP A 42 -5.22 4.47 4.48
N THR A 43 -3.94 4.77 4.31
CA THR A 43 -3.03 5.22 5.38
C THR A 43 -2.71 6.70 5.31
N SER A 44 -3.40 7.48 4.46
CA SER A 44 -3.09 8.89 4.20
C SER A 44 -3.02 9.76 5.45
N GLU A 45 -3.82 9.44 6.48
CA GLU A 45 -3.88 10.14 7.75
C GLU A 45 -3.41 9.29 8.96
N MET A 46 -2.77 8.14 8.70
CA MET A 46 -2.35 7.21 9.74
C MET A 46 -0.86 7.35 10.06
N THR A 47 -0.51 7.18 11.33
CA THR A 47 0.86 6.86 11.71
C THR A 47 1.24 5.44 11.27
N ILE A 48 2.53 5.13 11.27
CA ILE A 48 3.05 3.80 10.94
C ILE A 48 2.42 2.73 11.84
N ASP A 49 2.36 2.98 13.15
CA ASP A 49 1.79 2.03 14.12
C ASP A 49 0.29 1.82 13.89
N GLN A 50 -0.45 2.89 13.58
CA GLN A 50 -1.88 2.80 13.26
C GLN A 50 -2.15 1.98 11.99
N ALA A 51 -1.35 2.22 10.94
CA ALA A 51 -1.44 1.47 9.70
C ALA A 51 -1.11 -0.02 9.91
N PHE A 52 -0.08 -0.30 10.71
CA PHE A 52 0.30 -1.67 11.08
C PHE A 52 -0.81 -2.40 11.83
N ASP A 53 -1.38 -1.76 12.86
CA ASP A 53 -2.48 -2.35 13.64
C ASP A 53 -3.76 -2.53 12.82
N ALA A 54 -4.04 -1.63 11.88
CA ALA A 54 -5.14 -1.79 10.93
C ALA A 54 -4.91 -3.00 10.00
N ALA A 55 -3.71 -3.13 9.42
CA ALA A 55 -3.35 -4.27 8.58
C ALA A 55 -3.44 -5.60 9.34
N ARG A 56 -2.93 -5.65 10.58
CA ARG A 56 -3.00 -6.85 11.44
C ARG A 56 -4.44 -7.32 11.66
N ARG A 57 -5.35 -6.39 12.01
CA ARG A 57 -6.77 -6.71 12.24
C ARG A 57 -7.47 -7.22 10.98
N ILE A 58 -7.14 -6.67 9.81
CA ILE A 58 -7.68 -7.14 8.52
C ILE A 58 -7.27 -8.61 8.29
N VAL A 59 -6.00 -8.94 8.51
CA VAL A 59 -5.49 -10.31 8.35
C VAL A 59 -6.13 -11.27 9.35
N GLU A 60 -6.26 -10.90 10.61
CA GLU A 60 -6.90 -11.72 11.64
C GLU A 60 -8.37 -12.00 11.30
N THR A 61 -9.09 -10.99 10.83
CA THR A 61 -10.48 -11.12 10.38
C THR A 61 -10.59 -12.08 9.20
N ALA A 62 -9.69 -11.97 8.21
CA ALA A 62 -9.67 -12.87 7.07
C ALA A 62 -9.36 -14.32 7.49
N ARG A 63 -8.39 -14.54 8.38
CA ARG A 63 -8.04 -15.88 8.89
C ARG A 63 -9.19 -16.55 9.63
N ALA A 64 -9.90 -15.80 10.46
CA ALA A 64 -11.07 -16.30 11.19
C ALA A 64 -12.21 -16.71 10.23
N ARG A 65 -12.43 -15.96 9.15
CA ARG A 65 -13.44 -16.28 8.11
C ARG A 65 -13.09 -17.52 7.30
N SER A 66 -11.80 -17.74 7.03
CA SER A 66 -11.33 -18.89 6.25
C SER A 66 -11.27 -20.21 7.03
N GLY A 67 -11.76 -20.25 8.28
CA GLY A 67 -11.78 -21.46 9.11
C GLY A 67 -10.40 -21.91 9.62
N ASN A 68 -9.35 -21.13 9.35
CA ASN A 68 -7.99 -21.41 9.81
C ASN A 68 -7.79 -20.71 11.16
N LEU A 69 -8.34 -21.30 12.22
CA LEU A 69 -8.10 -20.86 13.60
C LEU A 69 -6.60 -20.96 13.91
N PRO A 70 -5.90 -19.86 14.24
CA PRO A 70 -4.63 -19.97 14.94
C PRO A 70 -4.90 -20.37 16.39
N GLY A 71 -4.21 -21.41 16.86
CA GLY A 71 -4.07 -21.72 18.28
C GLY A 71 -3.11 -20.79 18.98
#